data_AF-A0A7Z7LUK4-F1
#
_entry.id   AF-A0A7Z7LUK4-F1
#
_cell.length_a   1.000
_cell.length_b   1.000
_cell.length_c   1.000
_cell.angle_alpha   90.00
_cell.angle_beta   90.00
_cell.angle_gamma   90.00
#
_symmetry.space_group_name_H-M   'P 1'
#
loop_
_entity.id
_entity.type
_entity.pdbx_description
1 polymer ?
#
loop_
_entity_poly.entity_id
_entity_poly.type
_entity_poly.pdbx_seq_one_letter_code
_entity_poly.pdbx_strand_id
1 'polypeptide(L)'
;MMRFTSEISLDNTVDFYFSIFKRKNLFRLFNGLEKDLFDQYKKLKIDNINSDINLIQEFFLNIGTGIKGEGYNISWSIPKAIKLINERNVDASDIMIDNLYYDFSNLEYEKLNHYKNIDVENFEPIIISFYLPTKELVVIDGTHRLYHAFSRGNKVIKAYVLSSYANSLIMNDRNYKLYSFHHNLVNLLELCCNPYSWKFSTNNSLKWDTYNGGFIFSNVIMKKIFLLSKRPVSFRPIK
;
A
#
# COMPACT_ATOMS: atom_id res chain seq x y z
N MET A 1 16.48 12.65 -19.98
CA MET A 1 15.39 12.64 -18.99
C MET A 1 16.03 12.55 -17.61
N MET A 2 16.12 13.66 -16.87
CA MET A 2 16.64 13.64 -15.50
C MET A 2 15.63 12.89 -14.63
N ARG A 3 15.96 11.67 -14.20
CA ARG A 3 15.25 11.03 -13.10
C ARG A 3 15.59 11.85 -11.86
N PHE A 4 14.64 12.65 -11.39
CA PHE A 4 14.74 13.24 -10.06
C PHE A 4 14.82 12.06 -9.09
N THR A 5 16.01 11.76 -8.59
CA THR A 5 16.17 11.04 -7.34
C THR A 5 15.63 11.96 -6.26
N SER A 6 14.31 12.03 -6.11
CA SER A 6 13.71 12.59 -4.90
C SER A 6 14.14 11.65 -3.79
N GLU A 7 15.15 12.08 -3.05
CA GLU A 7 15.55 11.45 -1.80
C GLU A 7 14.27 11.25 -0.99
N ILE A 8 13.94 9.99 -0.71
CA ILE A 8 12.75 9.64 0.07
C ILE A 8 13.02 10.13 1.49
N SER A 9 12.64 11.37 1.81
CA SER A 9 12.63 11.84 3.18
C SER A 9 11.31 11.42 3.83
N LEU A 10 11.30 10.19 4.31
CA LEU A 10 10.28 9.71 5.26
C LEU A 10 10.48 10.32 6.65
N ASP A 11 11.44 11.24 6.84
CA ASP A 11 11.77 11.80 8.16
C ASP A 11 10.54 12.46 8.79
N ASN A 12 9.83 13.31 8.04
CA ASN A 12 8.63 13.98 8.53
C ASN A 12 7.51 12.97 8.88
N THR A 13 7.33 11.94 8.04
CA THR A 13 6.35 10.88 8.29
C THR A 13 6.70 10.09 9.55
N VAL A 14 7.96 9.66 9.68
CA VAL A 14 8.45 8.90 10.83
C VAL A 14 8.30 9.73 12.10
N ASP A 15 8.71 11.00 12.07
CA ASP A 15 8.56 11.93 13.19
C ASP A 15 7.10 12.13 13.59
N PHE A 16 6.20 12.27 12.61
CA PHE A 16 4.76 12.36 12.83
C PHE A 16 4.24 11.15 13.60
N TYR A 17 4.45 9.93 13.08
CA TYR A 17 3.97 8.71 13.73
C TYR A 17 4.63 8.48 15.09
N PHE A 18 5.95 8.65 15.21
CA PHE A 18 6.69 8.44 16.46
C PHE A 18 6.25 9.44 17.53
N SER A 19 5.95 10.69 17.16
CA SER A 19 5.44 11.68 18.11
C SER A 19 4.07 11.26 18.67
N ILE A 20 3.19 10.70 17.83
CA ILE A 20 1.88 10.19 18.26
C ILE A 20 2.07 8.98 19.17
N PHE A 21 2.91 8.02 18.77
CA PHE A 21 3.18 6.80 19.55
C PHE A 21 3.77 7.12 20.93
N LYS A 22 4.67 8.11 21.02
CA LYS A 22 5.18 8.63 22.30
C LYS A 22 4.07 9.25 23.14
N ARG A 23 3.28 10.17 22.58
CA ARG A 23 2.16 10.83 23.28
C ARG A 23 1.11 9.84 23.78
N LYS A 24 0.89 8.74 23.05
CA LYS A 24 -0.05 7.67 23.39
C LYS A 24 0.56 6.57 24.27
N ASN A 25 1.81 6.74 24.72
CA ASN A 25 2.57 5.78 25.54
C ASN A 25 2.77 4.40 24.87
N LEU A 26 2.66 4.29 23.55
CA LEU A 26 2.74 3.03 22.84
C LEU A 26 4.10 2.34 23.03
N PHE A 27 5.20 3.10 22.93
CA PHE A 27 6.55 2.57 23.14
C PHE A 27 6.82 2.14 24.58
N ARG A 28 6.09 2.71 25.55
CA ARG A 28 6.15 2.26 26.94
C ARG A 28 5.36 0.98 27.17
N LEU A 29 4.28 0.78 26.41
CA LEU A 29 3.45 -0.43 26.49
C LEU A 29 4.13 -1.62 25.81
N PHE A 30 4.88 -1.37 24.74
CA PHE A 30 5.55 -2.40 23.94
C PHE A 30 7.07 -2.19 23.94
N ASN A 31 7.74 -2.81 24.90
CA ASN A 31 9.20 -2.77 25.00
C ASN A 31 9.84 -3.28 23.70
N GLY A 32 10.80 -2.52 23.18
CA GLY A 32 11.52 -2.84 21.95
C GLY A 32 10.87 -2.32 20.67
N LEU A 33 9.59 -1.92 20.70
CA LEU A 33 8.88 -1.45 19.51
C LEU A 33 9.52 -0.22 18.86
N GLU A 34 9.92 0.78 19.66
CA GLU A 34 10.57 1.99 19.14
C GLU A 34 11.87 1.65 18.42
N LYS A 35 12.68 0.76 19.02
CA LYS A 35 13.94 0.30 18.44
C LYS A 35 13.70 -0.49 17.14
N ASP A 36 12.74 -1.42 17.14
CA ASP A 36 12.42 -2.24 15.96
C ASP A 36 11.93 -1.38 14.79
N LEU A 37 11.06 -0.40 15.03
CA LEU A 37 10.60 0.53 13.98
C LEU A 37 11.75 1.41 13.48
N PHE A 38 12.61 1.88 14.37
CA PHE A 38 13.76 2.70 13.99
C PHE A 38 14.81 1.91 13.19
N ASP A 39 15.04 0.65 13.53
CA ASP A 39 15.93 -0.24 12.79
C ASP A 39 15.35 -0.59 11.41
N GLN A 40 14.03 -0.80 11.29
CA GLN A 40 13.35 -0.92 9.99
C GLN A 40 13.55 0.35 9.15
N TYR A 41 13.33 1.52 9.75
CA TYR A 41 13.51 2.80 9.08
C TYR A 41 14.94 3.01 8.57
N LYS A 42 15.94 2.71 9.40
CA LYS A 42 17.36 2.77 9.00
C LYS A 42 17.68 1.86 7.83
N LYS A 43 17.17 0.62 7.82
CA LYS A 43 17.36 -0.31 6.70
C LYS A 43 16.77 0.25 5.40
N LEU A 44 15.60 0.88 5.47
CA LEU A 44 14.97 1.53 4.31
C LEU A 44 15.81 2.69 3.74
N LYS A 45 16.57 3.41 4.58
CA LYS A 45 17.49 4.46 4.14
C LYS A 45 18.79 3.94 3.52
N ILE A 46 19.28 2.78 3.98
CA ILE A 46 20.55 2.19 3.54
C ILE A 46 20.37 1.37 2.25
N ASP A 47 19.21 0.73 2.07
CA ASP A 47 18.91 -0.03 0.86
C ASP A 47 18.93 0.90 -0.36
N ASN A 48 20.04 0.87 -1.12
CA ASN A 48 20.25 1.66 -2.32
C ASN A 48 19.03 1.62 -3.25
N ILE A 49 18.73 2.76 -3.87
CA ILE A 49 17.72 2.93 -4.93
C ILE A 49 18.23 2.28 -6.23
N ASN A 50 18.67 1.03 -6.18
CA ASN A 50 18.79 0.24 -7.39
C ASN A 50 17.38 -0.23 -7.72
N SER A 51 16.71 0.59 -8.52
CA SER A 51 15.51 0.19 -9.24
C SER A 51 15.87 -1.06 -10.03
N ASP A 52 15.37 -2.21 -9.60
CA ASP A 52 15.42 -3.43 -10.40
C ASP A 52 14.83 -3.06 -11.78
N ILE A 53 15.57 -3.24 -12.85
CA ILE A 53 15.29 -2.63 -14.17
C ILE A 53 14.00 -3.18 -14.80
N ASN A 54 13.44 -4.27 -14.25
CA ASN A 54 12.22 -4.93 -14.71
C ASN A 54 10.93 -4.39 -14.05
N LEU A 55 10.97 -3.20 -13.43
CA LEU A 55 9.81 -2.51 -12.83
C LEU A 55 9.13 -1.66 -13.90
N ILE A 56 7.86 -1.93 -14.20
CA ILE A 56 7.14 -1.30 -15.34
C ILE A 56 6.22 -0.16 -14.86
N GLN A 57 5.78 -0.17 -13.61
CA GLN A 57 4.90 0.88 -13.08
C GLN A 57 5.35 1.32 -11.67
N GLU A 58 5.70 2.60 -11.56
CA GLU A 58 6.06 3.30 -10.31
C GLU A 58 4.99 4.35 -10.01
N PHE A 59 4.54 4.41 -8.77
CA PHE A 59 3.60 5.42 -8.30
C PHE A 59 4.18 6.13 -7.09
N PHE A 60 4.06 7.45 -7.07
CA PHE A 60 4.15 8.19 -5.83
C PHE A 60 2.87 7.93 -5.03
N LEU A 61 3.01 7.31 -3.86
CA LEU A 61 1.90 7.04 -2.95
C LEU A 61 1.97 8.01 -1.77
N ASN A 62 0.91 8.80 -1.58
CA ASN A 62 0.78 9.68 -0.45
C ASN A 62 0.46 8.86 0.82
N ILE A 63 1.13 9.17 1.92
CA ILE A 63 0.96 8.47 3.21
C ILE A 63 -0.28 8.95 3.98
N GLY A 64 -0.90 10.07 3.56
CA GLY A 64 -2.18 10.54 4.10
C GLY A 64 -2.08 11.22 5.47
N THR A 65 -0.89 11.65 5.89
CA THR A 65 -0.67 12.39 7.15
C THR A 65 -1.13 13.86 7.10
N GLY A 66 -1.36 14.39 5.90
CA GLY A 66 -1.66 15.82 5.66
C GLY A 66 -0.42 16.72 5.61
N ILE A 67 0.78 16.17 5.74
CA ILE A 67 2.04 16.92 5.63
C ILE A 67 2.43 17.04 4.15
N LYS A 68 2.83 18.25 3.74
CA LYS A 68 3.14 18.54 2.33
C LYS A 68 4.37 17.77 1.87
N GLY A 69 4.24 17.08 0.72
CA GLY A 69 5.35 16.35 0.10
C GLY A 69 5.60 14.96 0.70
N GLU A 70 4.72 14.47 1.56
CA GLU A 70 4.87 13.12 2.11
C GLU A 70 4.37 12.05 1.16
N GLY A 71 5.24 11.10 0.91
CA GLY A 71 4.97 9.93 0.13
C GLY A 71 6.26 9.25 -0.29
N TYR A 72 6.12 8.15 -0.98
CA TYR A 72 7.24 7.44 -1.55
C TYR A 72 6.83 6.80 -2.85
N ASN A 73 7.81 6.59 -3.70
CA ASN A 73 7.62 5.78 -4.86
C ASN A 73 7.56 4.31 -4.49
N ILE A 74 6.57 3.61 -5.04
CA ILE A 74 6.46 2.17 -4.94
C ILE A 74 6.14 1.59 -6.30
N SER A 75 6.65 0.39 -6.56
CA SER A 75 6.50 -0.26 -7.86
C SER A 75 6.29 -1.77 -7.76
N TRP A 76 5.65 -2.28 -8.81
CA TRP A 76 5.27 -3.68 -8.97
C TRP A 76 5.94 -4.27 -10.21
N SER A 77 6.26 -5.57 -10.15
CA SER A 77 6.71 -6.32 -11.31
C SER A 77 5.50 -6.92 -12.04
N ILE A 78 5.15 -6.33 -13.18
CA ILE A 78 4.05 -6.81 -14.02
C ILE A 78 4.29 -8.22 -14.56
N PRO A 79 5.51 -8.61 -14.99
CA PRO A 79 5.77 -9.99 -15.36
C PRO A 79 5.49 -10.99 -14.23
N LYS A 80 5.85 -10.64 -12.97
CA LYS A 80 5.52 -11.49 -11.81
C LYS A 80 4.02 -11.51 -11.53
N ALA A 81 3.32 -10.38 -11.71
CA ALA A 81 1.88 -10.30 -11.55
C ALA A 81 1.13 -11.17 -12.58
N ILE A 82 1.49 -11.08 -13.86
CA ILE A 82 0.93 -11.92 -14.93
C ILE A 82 1.19 -13.40 -14.64
N LYS A 83 2.42 -13.76 -14.27
CA LYS A 83 2.76 -15.12 -13.88
C LYS A 83 1.87 -15.61 -12.73
N LEU A 84 1.68 -14.79 -11.69
CA LEU A 84 0.84 -15.13 -10.55
C LEU A 84 -0.64 -15.29 -10.93
N ILE A 85 -1.18 -14.41 -11.78
CA ILE A 85 -2.55 -14.50 -12.31
C ILE A 85 -2.76 -15.85 -13.00
N ASN A 86 -1.84 -16.24 -13.87
CA ASN A 86 -1.91 -17.49 -14.63
C ASN A 86 -1.74 -18.72 -13.72
N GLU A 87 -0.76 -18.72 -12.82
CA GLU A 87 -0.51 -19.84 -11.91
C GLU A 87 -1.67 -20.10 -10.94
N ARG A 88 -2.44 -19.06 -10.62
CA ARG A 88 -3.55 -19.13 -9.68
C ARG A 88 -4.92 -19.17 -10.35
N ASN A 89 -4.98 -19.07 -11.68
CA ASN A 89 -6.23 -18.91 -12.43
C ASN A 89 -7.13 -17.81 -11.84
N VAL A 90 -6.56 -16.62 -11.63
CA VAL A 90 -7.33 -15.49 -11.08
C VAL A 90 -8.35 -15.03 -12.11
N ASP A 91 -9.63 -15.07 -11.76
CA ASP A 91 -10.70 -14.61 -12.64
C ASP A 91 -10.73 -13.08 -12.75
N ALA A 92 -11.05 -12.59 -13.95
CA ALA A 92 -11.33 -11.17 -14.15
C ALA A 92 -12.75 -10.84 -13.64
N SER A 93 -12.90 -9.67 -13.03
CA SER A 93 -14.18 -9.18 -12.52
C SER A 93 -14.42 -7.72 -12.92
N ASP A 94 -15.69 -7.31 -12.98
CA ASP A 94 -16.05 -5.92 -13.23
C ASP A 94 -15.80 -5.07 -11.98
N ILE A 95 -15.00 -4.01 -12.14
CA ILE A 95 -14.65 -3.09 -11.07
C ILE A 95 -15.10 -1.68 -11.43
N MET A 96 -15.68 -0.98 -10.44
CA MET A 96 -16.04 0.43 -10.56
C MET A 96 -14.78 1.28 -10.71
N ILE A 97 -14.70 2.07 -11.77
CA ILE A 97 -13.55 2.94 -12.06
C ILE A 97 -13.34 3.98 -10.97
N ASP A 98 -14.43 4.49 -10.37
CA ASP A 98 -14.40 5.49 -9.30
C ASP A 98 -13.72 4.99 -8.01
N ASN A 99 -13.53 3.67 -7.85
CA ASN A 99 -12.88 3.07 -6.68
C ASN A 99 -11.36 2.85 -6.89
N LEU A 100 -10.82 3.20 -8.06
CA LEU A 100 -9.44 2.88 -8.43
C LEU A 100 -8.50 4.05 -8.12
N TYR A 101 -7.31 3.71 -7.65
CA TYR A 101 -6.16 4.62 -7.60
C TYR A 101 -5.32 4.42 -8.86
N TYR A 102 -5.11 5.50 -9.62
CA TYR A 102 -4.39 5.49 -10.90
C TYR A 102 -3.73 6.83 -11.18
N ASP A 103 -2.78 6.84 -12.13
CA ASP A 103 -2.11 8.05 -12.61
C ASP A 103 -2.08 8.08 -14.15
N PHE A 104 -2.70 9.11 -14.74
CA PHE A 104 -2.72 9.33 -16.20
C PHE A 104 -1.61 10.27 -16.70
N SER A 105 -0.68 10.70 -15.84
CA SER A 105 0.36 11.68 -16.18
C SER A 105 1.35 11.18 -17.24
N ASN A 106 1.57 9.87 -17.32
CA ASN A 106 2.61 9.26 -18.15
C ASN A 106 2.04 8.28 -19.22
N LEU A 107 1.04 8.73 -19.97
CA LEU A 107 0.43 7.92 -21.04
C LEU A 107 1.22 8.02 -22.36
N GLU A 108 1.82 6.91 -22.79
CA GLU A 108 2.42 6.75 -24.13
C GLU A 108 1.40 6.95 -25.28
N TYR A 109 1.73 7.83 -26.22
CA TYR A 109 0.86 8.20 -27.35
C TYR A 109 0.52 7.02 -28.29
N GLU A 110 1.48 6.13 -28.57
CA GLU A 110 1.26 4.98 -29.46
C GLU A 110 0.18 4.03 -28.91
N LYS A 111 0.26 3.71 -27.60
CA LYS A 111 -0.75 2.90 -26.91
C LYS A 111 -2.10 3.60 -26.85
N LEU A 112 -2.12 4.92 -26.66
CA LEU A 112 -3.38 5.69 -26.72
C LEU A 112 -4.06 5.54 -28.09
N ASN A 113 -3.31 5.63 -29.18
CA ASN A 113 -3.88 5.46 -30.53
C ASN A 113 -4.39 4.04 -30.77
N HIS A 114 -3.66 3.02 -30.28
CA HIS A 114 -4.07 1.62 -30.41
C HIS A 114 -5.47 1.37 -29.82
N TYR A 115 -5.71 1.82 -28.59
CA TYR A 115 -6.98 1.58 -27.90
C TYR A 115 -8.12 2.53 -28.34
N LYS A 116 -7.83 3.56 -29.14
CA LYS A 116 -8.81 4.60 -29.53
C LYS A 116 -10.05 4.05 -30.24
N ASN A 117 -9.90 2.97 -31.00
CA ASN A 117 -10.99 2.37 -31.81
C ASN A 117 -11.42 0.99 -31.31
N ILE A 118 -10.85 0.51 -30.19
CA ILE A 118 -11.22 -0.78 -29.60
C ILE A 118 -12.33 -0.54 -28.59
N ASP A 119 -13.43 -1.28 -28.68
CA ASP A 119 -14.52 -1.23 -27.71
C ASP A 119 -14.05 -1.72 -26.33
N VAL A 120 -14.56 -1.11 -25.26
CA VAL A 120 -14.09 -1.39 -23.89
C VAL A 120 -14.38 -2.82 -23.45
N GLU A 121 -15.45 -3.42 -23.97
CA GLU A 121 -15.78 -4.84 -23.74
C GLU A 121 -14.69 -5.80 -24.26
N ASN A 122 -13.94 -5.35 -25.26
CA ASN A 122 -12.85 -6.08 -25.91
C ASN A 122 -11.47 -5.74 -25.35
N PHE A 123 -11.39 -4.88 -24.32
CA PHE A 123 -10.14 -4.64 -23.63
C PHE A 123 -9.68 -5.90 -22.89
N GLU A 124 -8.39 -6.18 -22.97
CA GLU A 124 -7.76 -7.07 -22.00
C GLU A 124 -7.98 -6.51 -20.58
N PRO A 125 -8.30 -7.35 -19.59
CA PRO A 125 -8.47 -6.88 -18.21
C PRO A 125 -7.26 -6.09 -17.72
N ILE A 126 -7.51 -5.05 -16.94
CA ILE A 126 -6.43 -4.34 -16.23
C ILE A 126 -5.94 -5.20 -15.04
N ILE A 127 -4.79 -4.87 -14.48
CA ILE A 127 -4.30 -5.53 -13.26
C ILE A 127 -4.36 -4.53 -12.12
N ILE A 128 -5.06 -4.92 -11.05
CA ILE A 128 -5.21 -4.14 -9.83
C ILE A 128 -4.50 -4.86 -8.69
N SER A 129 -3.74 -4.13 -7.88
CA SER A 129 -3.26 -4.62 -6.60
C SER A 129 -3.96 -3.91 -5.45
N PHE A 130 -4.43 -4.68 -4.46
CA PHE A 130 -4.92 -4.10 -3.22
C PHE A 130 -3.75 -3.60 -2.36
N TYR A 131 -3.63 -2.27 -2.27
CA TYR A 131 -2.63 -1.59 -1.46
C TYR A 131 -3.15 -1.36 -0.05
N LEU A 132 -2.78 -2.29 0.80
CA LEU A 132 -3.33 -2.42 2.12
C LEU A 132 -3.08 -1.26 3.11
N PRO A 133 -1.91 -0.59 3.15
CA PRO A 133 -1.68 0.51 4.09
C PRO A 133 -2.72 1.63 3.99
N THR A 134 -3.14 2.00 2.78
CA THR A 134 -4.17 3.02 2.52
C THR A 134 -5.54 2.43 2.16
N LYS A 135 -5.62 1.09 2.03
CA LYS A 135 -6.81 0.33 1.60
C LYS A 135 -7.29 0.73 0.20
N GLU A 136 -6.35 1.02 -0.69
CA GLU A 136 -6.65 1.46 -2.07
C GLU A 136 -6.54 0.31 -3.07
N LEU A 137 -7.31 0.39 -4.16
CA LEU A 137 -7.19 -0.50 -5.31
C LEU A 137 -6.30 0.18 -6.36
N VAL A 138 -5.01 -0.14 -6.35
CA VAL A 138 -4.02 0.51 -7.21
C VAL A 138 -3.95 -0.22 -8.55
N VAL A 139 -4.15 0.53 -9.65
CA VAL A 139 -3.97 -0.01 -11.00
C VAL A 139 -2.48 -0.15 -11.29
N ILE A 140 -1.99 -1.38 -11.46
CA ILE A 140 -0.56 -1.63 -11.70
C ILE A 140 -0.26 -1.91 -13.18
N ASP A 141 -1.23 -2.36 -13.97
CA ASP A 141 -1.15 -2.49 -15.43
C ASP A 141 -2.47 -2.08 -16.09
N GLY A 142 -2.39 -1.58 -17.33
CA GLY A 142 -3.57 -1.27 -18.14
C GLY A 142 -4.05 0.17 -18.05
N THR A 143 -3.21 1.09 -17.59
CA THR A 143 -3.53 2.52 -17.41
C THR A 143 -4.07 3.19 -18.69
N HIS A 144 -3.56 2.82 -19.87
CA HIS A 144 -4.10 3.29 -21.17
C HIS A 144 -5.52 2.80 -21.45
N ARG A 145 -5.80 1.52 -21.13
CA ARG A 145 -7.14 0.93 -21.27
C ARG A 145 -8.11 1.62 -20.32
N LEU A 146 -7.68 1.85 -19.07
CA LEU A 146 -8.43 2.59 -18.08
C LEU A 146 -8.73 4.03 -18.54
N TYR A 147 -7.75 4.74 -19.09
CA TYR A 147 -7.93 6.09 -19.62
C TYR A 147 -9.02 6.16 -20.70
N HIS A 148 -9.02 5.21 -21.66
CA HIS A 148 -10.05 5.16 -22.69
C HIS A 148 -11.43 4.81 -22.14
N ALA A 149 -11.52 3.87 -21.19
CA ALA A 149 -12.78 3.56 -20.53
C ALA A 149 -13.34 4.78 -19.77
N PHE A 150 -12.48 5.45 -19.01
CA PHE A 150 -12.82 6.66 -18.25
C PHE A 150 -13.28 7.80 -19.17
N SER A 151 -12.49 8.13 -20.20
CA SER A 151 -12.78 9.24 -21.13
C SER A 151 -14.05 9.04 -21.97
N ARG A 152 -14.47 7.79 -22.18
CA ARG A 152 -15.74 7.44 -22.84
C ARG A 152 -16.93 7.38 -21.88
N GLY A 153 -16.73 7.66 -20.59
CA GLY A 153 -17.79 7.70 -19.58
C GLY A 153 -18.22 6.34 -19.04
N ASN A 154 -17.45 5.28 -19.29
CA ASN A 154 -17.75 3.97 -18.71
C ASN A 154 -17.57 4.01 -17.19
N LYS A 155 -18.40 3.25 -16.48
CA LYS A 155 -18.38 3.16 -15.02
C LYS A 155 -17.62 1.95 -14.50
N VAL A 156 -17.54 0.91 -15.32
CA VAL A 156 -16.91 -0.37 -14.98
C VAL A 156 -15.83 -0.72 -15.99
N ILE A 157 -14.83 -1.46 -15.53
CA ILE A 157 -13.79 -2.07 -16.35
C ILE A 157 -13.45 -3.46 -15.81
N LYS A 158 -13.14 -4.41 -16.71
CA LYS A 158 -12.68 -5.74 -16.32
C LYS A 158 -11.28 -5.67 -15.73
N ALA A 159 -11.06 -6.36 -14.61
CA ALA A 159 -9.78 -6.38 -13.93
C ALA A 159 -9.48 -7.71 -13.24
N TYR A 160 -8.20 -8.08 -13.22
CA TYR A 160 -7.65 -9.05 -12.28
C TYR A 160 -7.31 -8.33 -10.97
N VAL A 161 -7.95 -8.74 -9.87
CA VAL A 161 -7.73 -8.12 -8.55
C VAL A 161 -6.81 -9.00 -7.72
N LEU A 162 -5.60 -8.51 -7.48
CA LEU A 162 -4.61 -9.18 -6.65
C LEU A 162 -4.78 -8.78 -5.18
N SER A 163 -4.83 -9.78 -4.31
CA SER A 163 -4.91 -9.58 -2.87
C SER A 163 -3.64 -8.93 -2.32
N SER A 164 -3.73 -8.36 -1.12
CA SER A 164 -2.58 -7.76 -0.43
C SER A 164 -1.41 -8.72 -0.22
N TYR A 165 -1.66 -10.03 -0.14
CA TYR A 165 -0.63 -11.06 -0.07
C TYR A 165 0.23 -11.11 -1.34
N ALA A 166 -0.38 -10.91 -2.51
CA ALA A 166 0.32 -10.93 -3.79
C ALA A 166 1.49 -9.92 -3.82
N ASN A 167 1.37 -8.79 -3.11
CA ASN A 167 2.42 -7.77 -3.01
C ASN A 167 3.77 -8.33 -2.56
N SER A 168 3.78 -9.33 -1.66
CA SER A 168 5.01 -10.02 -1.23
C SER A 168 5.72 -10.79 -2.33
N LEU A 169 5.01 -11.17 -3.39
CA LEU A 169 5.51 -11.95 -4.52
C LEU A 169 5.87 -11.07 -5.71
N ILE A 170 5.10 -10.00 -5.93
CA ILE A 170 5.19 -9.17 -7.14
C ILE A 170 5.99 -7.88 -6.93
N MET A 171 6.23 -7.46 -5.69
CA MET A 171 7.18 -6.37 -5.39
C MET A 171 8.61 -6.92 -5.29
N ASN A 172 9.60 -6.04 -5.41
CA ASN A 172 10.95 -6.36 -4.98
C ASN A 172 11.08 -6.18 -3.45
N ASP A 173 12.19 -6.66 -2.89
CA ASP A 173 12.43 -6.63 -1.45
C ASP A 173 12.32 -5.23 -0.85
N ARG A 174 12.84 -4.20 -1.54
CA ARG A 174 12.78 -2.81 -1.08
C ARG A 174 11.35 -2.29 -1.00
N ASN A 175 10.57 -2.41 -2.07
CA ASN A 175 9.19 -1.95 -2.11
C ASN A 175 8.32 -2.71 -1.12
N TYR A 176 8.57 -4.02 -0.94
CA TYR A 176 7.85 -4.81 0.04
C TYR A 176 8.21 -4.43 1.48
N LYS A 177 9.48 -4.09 1.77
CA LYS A 177 9.87 -3.52 3.06
C LYS A 177 9.20 -2.16 3.31
N LEU A 178 9.15 -1.28 2.32
CA LEU A 178 8.43 0.02 2.41
C LEU A 178 6.94 -0.19 2.70
N TYR A 179 6.30 -1.06 1.92
CA TYR A 179 4.91 -1.47 2.12
C TYR A 179 4.66 -1.99 3.55
N SER A 180 5.51 -2.90 4.02
CA SER A 180 5.39 -3.52 5.35
C SER A 180 5.58 -2.49 6.46
N PHE A 181 6.55 -1.59 6.31
CA PHE A 181 6.80 -0.52 7.26
C PHE A 181 5.62 0.46 7.34
N HIS A 182 5.10 0.94 6.20
CA HIS A 182 3.93 1.81 6.18
C HIS A 182 2.71 1.10 6.79
N HIS A 183 2.49 -0.18 6.46
CA HIS A 183 1.41 -0.97 7.05
C HIS A 183 1.50 -1.01 8.59
N ASN A 184 2.70 -1.25 9.12
CA ASN A 184 2.94 -1.24 10.57
C ASN A 184 2.61 0.13 11.20
N LEU A 185 3.06 1.23 10.58
CA LEU A 185 2.78 2.58 11.10
C LEU A 185 1.29 2.88 11.16
N VAL A 186 0.54 2.62 10.08
CA VAL A 186 -0.91 2.87 10.03
C VAL A 186 -1.66 2.00 11.04
N ASN A 187 -1.31 0.72 11.16
CA ASN A 187 -1.92 -0.18 12.13
C ASN A 187 -1.65 0.26 13.58
N LEU A 188 -0.44 0.71 13.90
CA LEU A 188 -0.10 1.20 15.24
C LEU A 188 -0.84 2.51 15.54
N LEU A 189 -1.04 3.37 14.55
CA LEU A 189 -1.86 4.56 14.68
C LEU A 189 -3.33 4.20 14.95
N GLU A 190 -3.87 3.25 14.21
CA GLU A 190 -5.22 2.74 14.42
C GLU A 190 -5.38 2.13 15.82
N LEU A 191 -4.37 1.41 16.32
CA LEU A 191 -4.34 0.92 17.70
C LEU A 191 -4.33 2.06 18.73
N CYS A 192 -3.62 3.15 18.45
CA CYS A 192 -3.60 4.34 19.30
C CYS A 192 -4.93 5.11 19.31
N CYS A 193 -5.67 5.07 18.20
CA CYS A 193 -6.96 5.76 18.04
C CYS A 193 -8.13 4.91 18.54
N ASN A 194 -8.12 3.61 18.25
CA ASN A 194 -9.20 2.65 18.51
C ASN A 194 -8.66 1.40 19.22
N PRO A 195 -8.24 1.50 20.50
CA PRO A 195 -7.64 0.38 21.23
C PRO A 195 -8.57 -0.84 21.41
N TYR A 196 -9.88 -0.65 21.31
CA TYR A 196 -10.88 -1.67 21.61
C TYR A 196 -11.35 -2.50 20.40
N SER A 197 -10.98 -2.11 19.18
CA SER A 197 -11.44 -2.78 17.94
C SER A 197 -10.53 -3.92 17.47
N TRP A 198 -9.42 -4.18 18.17
CA TRP A 198 -8.37 -5.08 17.69
C TRP A 198 -8.55 -6.52 18.17
N LYS A 199 -8.74 -7.43 17.20
CA LYS A 199 -8.57 -8.89 17.39
C LYS A 199 -7.20 -9.30 16.87
N PHE A 200 -6.29 -9.65 17.78
CA PHE A 200 -4.98 -10.19 17.42
C PHE A 200 -5.12 -11.67 17.02
N SER A 201 -4.82 -11.98 15.76
CA SER A 201 -4.64 -13.34 15.29
C SER A 201 -3.14 -13.64 15.22
N THR A 202 -2.68 -14.63 15.98
CA THR A 202 -1.28 -15.11 15.97
C THR A 202 -1.03 -16.14 14.86
N ASN A 203 -2.02 -16.38 13.98
CA ASN A 203 -1.88 -17.35 12.92
C ASN A 203 -1.16 -16.69 11.73
N ASN A 204 0.17 -16.77 11.73
CA ASN A 204 1.06 -16.29 10.68
C ASN A 204 0.90 -17.02 9.33
N SER A 205 -0.11 -17.90 9.18
CA SER A 205 -0.41 -18.52 7.89
C SER A 205 -1.10 -17.48 7.00
N LEU A 206 -0.29 -16.75 6.23
CA LEU A 206 -0.73 -15.98 5.08
C LEU A 206 -1.33 -16.95 4.05
N LYS A 207 -2.58 -17.39 4.22
CA LYS A 207 -3.27 -18.11 3.15
C LYS A 207 -3.75 -17.11 2.10
N TRP A 208 -3.76 -17.56 0.85
CA TRP A 208 -4.45 -16.89 -0.24
C TRP A 208 -5.89 -16.55 0.20
N ASP A 209 -6.32 -15.32 -0.04
CA ASP A 209 -7.64 -14.77 0.34
C ASP A 209 -7.96 -14.67 1.86
N THR A 210 -7.02 -15.02 2.75
CA THR A 210 -7.18 -14.74 4.19
C THR A 210 -6.30 -13.58 4.59
N TYR A 211 -6.93 -12.43 4.82
CA TYR A 211 -6.26 -11.25 5.33
C TYR A 211 -6.52 -11.12 6.84
N ASN A 212 -5.49 -11.33 7.65
CA ASN A 212 -5.41 -10.75 8.98
C ASN A 212 -4.32 -9.68 8.91
N GLY A 213 -4.68 -8.41 9.10
CA GLY A 213 -3.74 -7.29 9.24
C GLY A 213 -2.94 -7.36 10.52
N GLY A 214 -2.23 -8.46 10.72
CA GLY A 214 -1.25 -8.61 11.78
C GLY A 214 -0.04 -7.75 11.48
N PHE A 215 0.51 -7.16 12.54
CA PHE A 215 1.79 -6.47 12.46
C PHE A 215 2.88 -7.40 11.92
N ILE A 216 3.73 -6.86 11.04
CA ILE A 216 4.91 -7.58 10.52
C ILE A 216 6.09 -7.14 11.39
N PHE A 217 6.21 -7.71 12.59
CA PHE A 217 7.35 -7.49 13.49
C PHE A 217 8.16 -8.77 13.67
N SER A 218 9.48 -8.65 13.60
CA SER A 218 10.39 -9.79 13.80
C SER A 218 10.66 -10.09 15.28
N ASN A 219 10.64 -9.07 16.16
CA ASN A 219 11.08 -9.23 17.56
C ASN A 219 10.08 -8.72 18.61
N VAL A 220 8.87 -8.31 18.23
CA VAL A 220 7.87 -7.78 19.17
C VAL A 220 6.93 -8.89 19.64
N ILE A 221 7.04 -9.29 20.90
CA ILE A 221 6.00 -10.11 21.55
C ILE A 221 4.87 -9.16 21.98
N MET A 222 3.85 -9.04 21.13
CA MET A 222 2.59 -8.38 21.49
C MET A 222 1.87 -9.25 22.53
N LYS A 223 2.19 -9.08 23.81
CA LYS A 223 1.44 -9.74 24.90
C LYS A 223 -0.02 -9.29 24.80
N LYS A 224 -0.95 -10.25 24.76
CA LYS A 224 -2.42 -10.06 24.81
C LYS A 224 -2.78 -8.92 25.75
N ILE A 225 -3.19 -7.75 25.25
CA ILE A 225 -3.65 -6.65 26.11
C ILE A 225 -5.18 -6.71 26.16
N PHE A 226 -5.70 -7.12 27.32
CA PHE A 226 -7.02 -6.73 27.77
C PHE A 226 -7.00 -5.21 27.99
N LEU A 227 -7.42 -4.43 27.00
CA LEU A 227 -7.78 -3.02 27.20
C LEU A 227 -9.16 -2.99 27.87
N LEU A 228 -9.19 -3.34 29.16
CA LEU A 228 -10.31 -3.02 30.03
C LEU A 228 -10.20 -1.54 30.41
N SER A 229 -11.08 -0.77 29.80
CA SER A 229 -11.64 0.51 30.26
C SER A 229 -11.12 1.04 31.60
N LYS A 230 -10.56 2.26 31.60
CA LYS A 230 -11.02 3.33 32.53
C LYS A 230 -10.91 4.71 31.85
N ARG A 231 -12.10 5.18 31.45
CA ARG A 231 -12.53 6.54 31.05
C ARG A 231 -12.32 6.97 29.59
N PRO A 232 -13.40 7.44 28.92
CA PRO A 232 -13.30 8.10 27.63
C PRO A 232 -12.66 9.48 27.83
N VAL A 233 -11.55 9.75 27.16
CA VAL A 233 -11.10 11.13 26.96
C VAL A 233 -11.96 11.70 25.85
N SER A 234 -13.00 12.45 26.23
CA SER A 234 -13.79 13.24 25.29
C SER A 234 -12.88 14.28 24.64
N PHE A 235 -12.54 14.12 23.38
CA PHE A 235 -11.99 15.20 22.58
C PHE A 235 -13.15 16.06 22.07
N ARG A 236 -13.24 17.29 22.57
CA ARG A 236 -14.01 18.34 21.89
C ARG A 236 -13.15 18.84 20.72
N PRO A 237 -13.69 18.98 19.50
CA PRO A 237 -13.00 19.68 18.44
C PRO A 237 -12.84 21.15 18.86
N ILE A 238 -11.62 21.66 18.70
CA ILE A 238 -11.36 23.10 18.77
C ILE A 238 -11.92 23.69 17.46
N LYS A 239 -12.79 24.70 17.60
CA LYS A 239 -13.30 25.51 16.49
C LYS A 239 -12.20 26.36 15.87
#